data_AF-A0A6N9BP57-F1
#
_entry.id   AF-A0A6N9BP57-F1
#
_cell.length_a   1.000
_cell.length_b   1.000
_cell.length_c   1.000
_cell.angle_alpha   90.00
_cell.angle_beta   90.00
_cell.angle_gamma   90.00
#
_symmetry.space_group_name_H-M   'P 1'
#
loop_
_entity.id
_entity.type
_entity.pdbx_description
1 polymer ?
#
loop_
_entity_poly.entity_id
_entity_poly.type
_entity_poly.pdbx_seq_one_letter_code
_entity_poly.pdbx_strand_id
1 'polypeptide(L)'
;MRVGCSLIVLVSSTARSRSLALGILTLLWLGTALIVPRIAVESASSAIPVPGKLQTDLNMQAELREVGDGHDASAPGFQELQANLLAQYDVTRLEDLPVNFRGVVSQVAEADLTEVMNRHAEERMALEAGQARVAASFGWLSPVAAVAAGSRALSGTDLATHHRFLREAEVVRFDFVQGLNRVHAEQLPYSDDINRNIDAEAANRVRMSAENWNVLDAFSFQPAATGARLSRAGTPVAMLFAWLLMLTAIGIVAARRMQP
;
A
#
# COMPACT_ATOMS: atom_id res chain seq x y z
N MET A 1 -1.50 23.51 18.16
CA MET A 1 -1.70 24.32 19.38
C MET A 1 -1.94 25.80 19.09
N ARG A 2 -1.08 26.50 18.32
CA ARG A 2 -1.20 27.97 18.10
C ARG A 2 -2.47 28.43 17.35
N VAL A 3 -2.93 27.71 16.32
CA VAL A 3 -4.18 28.04 15.58
C VAL A 3 -5.41 28.04 16.50
N GLY A 4 -5.53 27.04 17.39
CA GLY A 4 -6.62 26.97 18.36
C GLY A 4 -6.58 28.09 19.39
N CYS A 5 -5.39 28.46 19.88
CA CYS A 5 -5.23 29.59 20.80
C CYS A 5 -5.66 30.91 20.14
N SER A 6 -5.28 31.15 18.87
CA SER A 6 -5.71 32.34 18.13
C SER A 6 -7.22 32.40 17.97
N LEU A 7 -7.88 31.28 17.64
CA LEU A 7 -9.34 31.19 17.54
C LEU A 7 -10.04 31.48 18.88
N ILE A 8 -9.50 30.94 19.99
CA ILE A 8 -10.04 31.17 21.34
C ILE A 8 -9.97 32.64 21.71
N VAL A 9 -8.81 33.29 21.51
CA VAL A 9 -8.63 34.72 21.82
C VAL A 9 -9.56 35.59 20.99
N LEU A 10 -9.68 35.29 19.69
CA LEU A 10 -10.58 35.94 18.75
C LEU A 10 -12.03 35.94 19.23
N VAL A 11 -12.61 34.75 19.38
CA VAL A 11 -14.02 34.62 19.74
C VAL A 11 -14.28 35.25 21.10
N SER A 12 -13.37 35.04 22.06
CA SER A 12 -13.48 35.62 23.40
C SER A 12 -13.41 37.15 23.40
N SER A 13 -12.61 37.75 22.51
CA SER A 13 -12.53 39.20 22.38
C SER A 13 -13.78 39.80 21.73
N THR A 14 -14.38 39.11 20.75
CA THR A 14 -15.56 39.65 20.03
C THR A 14 -16.90 39.39 20.72
N ALA A 15 -16.95 38.42 21.64
CA ALA A 15 -18.19 38.00 22.25
C ALA A 15 -18.67 38.96 23.35
N ARG A 16 -19.96 39.31 23.29
CA ARG A 16 -20.63 40.23 24.23
C ARG A 16 -20.75 39.67 25.65
N SER A 17 -20.66 38.35 25.82
CA SER A 17 -20.69 37.66 27.11
C SER A 17 -19.84 36.40 27.08
N ARG A 18 -19.36 35.96 28.26
CA ARG A 18 -18.55 34.74 28.41
C ARG A 18 -19.31 33.48 27.96
N SER A 19 -20.61 33.41 28.23
CA SER A 19 -21.46 32.27 27.83
C SER A 19 -21.62 32.18 26.31
N LEU A 20 -21.75 33.32 25.63
CA LEU A 20 -21.86 33.38 24.17
C LEU A 20 -20.52 33.02 23.50
N ALA A 21 -19.38 33.47 24.06
CA ALA A 21 -18.06 33.07 23.59
C ALA A 21 -17.85 31.56 23.65
N LEU A 22 -18.19 30.96 24.80
CA LEU A 22 -18.07 29.53 25.05
C LEU A 22 -18.97 28.74 24.10
N GLY A 23 -20.22 29.18 23.91
CA GLY A 23 -21.15 28.56 22.97
C GLY A 23 -20.63 28.54 21.54
N ILE A 24 -20.14 29.68 21.03
CA ILE A 24 -19.56 29.78 19.68
C ILE A 24 -18.33 28.88 19.52
N LEU A 25 -17.40 28.91 20.48
CA LEU A 25 -16.20 28.07 20.43
C LEU A 25 -16.55 26.58 20.44
N THR A 26 -17.56 26.20 21.23
CA THR A 26 -18.04 24.80 21.30
C THR A 26 -18.64 24.37 19.96
N LEU A 27 -19.48 25.22 19.34
CA LEU A 27 -20.07 24.94 18.03
C LEU A 27 -19.01 24.84 16.93
N LEU A 28 -18.03 25.75 16.92
CA LEU A 28 -16.92 25.72 15.97
C LEU A 28 -16.06 24.48 16.15
N TRP A 29 -15.80 24.08 17.39
CA TRP A 29 -15.08 22.84 17.68
C TRP A 29 -15.88 21.63 17.20
N LEU A 30 -17.18 21.55 17.50
CA LEU A 30 -18.05 20.45 17.06
C LEU A 30 -18.06 20.34 15.52
N GLY A 31 -18.22 21.48 14.84
CA GLY A 31 -18.22 21.57 13.38
C GLY A 31 -16.90 21.10 12.79
N THR A 32 -15.78 21.69 13.22
CA THR A 32 -14.47 21.43 12.61
C THR A 32 -13.85 20.10 13.03
N ALA A 33 -14.07 19.63 14.26
CA ALA A 33 -13.42 18.44 14.79
C ALA A 33 -14.25 17.15 14.59
N LEU A 34 -15.58 17.22 14.50
CA LEU A 34 -16.44 16.04 14.37
C LEU A 34 -17.22 16.01 13.04
N ILE A 35 -17.91 17.10 12.71
CA ILE A 35 -18.81 17.13 11.54
C ILE A 35 -18.02 17.11 10.23
N VAL A 36 -17.06 18.04 10.08
CA VAL A 36 -16.27 18.16 8.85
C VAL A 36 -15.48 16.88 8.53
N PRO A 37 -14.77 16.23 9.48
CA PRO A 37 -14.08 14.98 9.20
C PRO A 37 -15.02 13.85 8.76
N ARG A 38 -16.23 13.78 9.34
CA ARG A 38 -17.24 12.80 8.92
C ARG A 38 -17.71 13.05 7.50
N ILE A 39 -18.02 14.29 7.15
CA ILE A 39 -18.39 14.69 5.78
C ILE A 39 -17.24 14.40 4.81
N ALA A 40 -15.99 14.64 5.22
CA ALA A 40 -14.83 14.39 4.39
C ALA A 40 -14.70 12.91 3.97
N VAL A 41 -14.90 11.99 4.93
CA VAL A 41 -14.86 10.54 4.66
C VAL A 41 -16.01 10.14 3.72
N GLU A 42 -17.24 10.60 4.00
CA GLU A 42 -18.42 10.29 3.18
C GLU A 42 -18.31 10.86 1.75
N SER A 43 -17.75 12.06 1.63
CA SER A 43 -17.51 12.69 0.33
C SER A 43 -16.44 11.95 -0.46
N ALA A 44 -15.39 11.46 0.21
CA ALA A 44 -14.36 10.65 -0.42
C ALA A 44 -14.91 9.31 -0.93
N SER A 45 -15.71 8.61 -0.13
CA SER A 45 -16.33 7.33 -0.53
C SER A 45 -17.35 7.50 -1.66
N SER A 46 -18.10 8.60 -1.66
CA SER A 46 -19.07 8.91 -2.72
C SER A 46 -18.40 9.35 -4.03
N ALA A 47 -17.33 10.16 -3.94
CA ALA A 47 -16.63 10.68 -5.12
C ALA A 47 -15.78 9.61 -5.82
N ILE A 48 -15.20 8.67 -5.05
CA ILE A 48 -14.36 7.59 -5.57
C ILE A 48 -14.87 6.29 -4.95
N PRO A 49 -15.88 5.66 -5.57
CA PRO A 49 -16.38 4.36 -5.11
C PRO A 49 -15.28 3.31 -5.21
N VAL A 50 -15.02 2.61 -4.10
CA VAL A 50 -14.10 1.46 -4.07
C VAL A 50 -14.94 0.19 -4.07
N PRO A 51 -14.66 -0.79 -4.96
CA PRO A 51 -15.39 -2.05 -4.96
C PRO A 51 -15.26 -2.74 -3.60
N GLY A 52 -16.32 -3.44 -3.19
CA GLY A 52 -16.29 -4.19 -1.94
C GLY A 52 -15.18 -5.25 -1.97
N LYS A 53 -14.62 -5.58 -0.79
CA LYS A 53 -13.57 -6.59 -0.69
C LYS A 53 -13.98 -7.92 -1.33
N LEU A 54 -15.21 -8.37 -1.06
CA LEU A 54 -15.74 -9.61 -1.65
C LEU A 54 -15.77 -9.55 -3.19
N GLN A 55 -16.24 -8.44 -3.77
CA GLN A 55 -16.31 -8.28 -5.22
C GLN A 55 -14.91 -8.30 -5.84
N THR A 56 -13.97 -7.57 -5.23
CA THR A 56 -12.58 -7.53 -5.70
C THR A 56 -11.93 -8.91 -5.62
N ASP A 57 -12.11 -9.62 -4.50
CA ASP A 57 -11.55 -10.96 -4.31
C ASP A 57 -12.14 -11.96 -5.31
N LEU A 58 -13.45 -11.88 -5.60
CA LEU A 58 -14.09 -12.73 -6.60
C LEU A 58 -13.58 -12.46 -8.02
N ASN A 59 -13.40 -11.20 -8.39
CA ASN A 59 -12.86 -10.81 -9.70
C ASN A 59 -11.40 -11.30 -9.84
N MET A 60 -10.56 -11.04 -8.84
CA MET A 60 -9.19 -11.53 -8.81
C MET A 60 -9.13 -13.05 -8.90
N GLN A 61 -9.96 -13.78 -8.12
CA GLN A 61 -10.01 -15.24 -8.20
C GLN A 61 -10.53 -15.78 -9.54
N ALA A 62 -11.37 -15.03 -10.25
CA ALA A 62 -11.81 -15.39 -11.59
C ALA A 62 -10.65 -15.26 -12.59
N GLU A 63 -9.91 -14.15 -12.53
CA GLU A 63 -8.73 -13.93 -13.39
C GLU A 63 -7.59 -14.92 -13.07
N LEU A 64 -7.33 -15.22 -11.80
CA LEU A 64 -6.35 -16.24 -11.42
C LEU A 64 -6.73 -17.64 -11.95
N ARG A 65 -8.03 -17.92 -12.11
CA ARG A 65 -8.49 -19.17 -12.75
C ARG A 65 -8.26 -19.17 -14.26
N GLU A 66 -8.24 -18.01 -14.91
CA GLU A 66 -7.90 -17.88 -16.34
C GLU A 66 -6.40 -18.05 -16.59
N VAL A 67 -5.55 -17.58 -15.67
CA VAL A 67 -4.10 -17.92 -15.66
C VAL A 67 -3.91 -19.43 -15.52
N GLY A 68 -4.78 -20.09 -14.75
CA GLY A 68 -4.80 -21.54 -14.60
C GLY A 68 -3.77 -22.07 -13.61
N ASP A 69 -3.75 -23.38 -13.44
CA ASP A 69 -2.70 -24.05 -12.68
C ASP A 69 -1.48 -24.22 -13.57
N GLY A 70 -0.41 -23.46 -13.30
CA GLY A 70 0.84 -23.58 -14.04
C GLY A 70 1.46 -24.99 -13.96
N HIS A 71 1.03 -25.83 -13.01
CA HIS A 71 1.44 -27.23 -12.91
C HIS A 71 0.55 -28.21 -13.69
N ASP A 72 -0.51 -27.74 -14.34
CA ASP A 72 -1.37 -28.57 -15.18
C ASP A 72 -0.66 -28.91 -16.50
N ALA A 73 -0.16 -30.14 -16.61
CA ALA A 73 0.53 -30.63 -17.79
C ALA A 73 -0.36 -30.68 -19.05
N SER A 74 -1.69 -30.61 -18.89
CA SER A 74 -2.64 -30.56 -20.00
C SER A 74 -2.88 -29.15 -20.54
N ALA A 75 -2.45 -28.12 -19.81
CA ALA A 75 -2.62 -26.73 -20.20
C ALA A 75 -1.74 -26.39 -21.42
N PRO A 76 -2.24 -25.59 -22.39
CA PRO A 76 -1.46 -25.17 -23.55
C PRO A 76 -0.15 -24.46 -23.18
N GLY A 77 -0.18 -23.59 -22.15
CA GLY A 77 1.00 -22.85 -21.69
C GLY A 77 2.10 -23.76 -21.15
N PHE A 78 1.75 -24.87 -20.50
CA PHE A 78 2.73 -25.86 -20.02
C PHE A 78 3.44 -26.55 -21.18
N GLN A 79 2.68 -26.96 -22.20
CA GLN A 79 3.23 -27.63 -23.39
C GLN A 79 4.12 -26.69 -24.21
N GLU A 80 3.72 -25.42 -24.33
CA GLU A 80 4.52 -24.38 -24.98
C GLU A 80 5.83 -24.13 -24.22
N LEU A 81 5.77 -23.99 -22.89
CA LEU A 81 6.95 -23.83 -22.04
C LEU A 81 7.90 -25.03 -22.17
N GLN A 82 7.36 -26.25 -22.15
CA GLN A 82 8.13 -27.48 -22.36
C GLN A 82 8.83 -27.48 -23.72
N ALA A 83 8.08 -27.23 -24.80
CA ALA A 83 8.62 -27.26 -26.16
C ALA A 83 9.71 -26.21 -26.36
N ASN A 84 9.48 -24.98 -25.85
CA ASN A 84 10.45 -23.90 -25.91
C ASN A 84 11.73 -24.23 -25.14
N LEU A 85 11.62 -24.83 -23.96
CA LEU A 85 12.78 -25.19 -23.14
C LEU A 85 13.59 -26.33 -23.78
N LEU A 86 12.93 -27.36 -24.30
CA LEU A 86 13.59 -28.45 -25.03
C LEU A 86 14.32 -27.93 -26.27
N ALA A 87 13.70 -27.04 -27.03
CA ALA A 87 14.31 -26.40 -28.19
C ALA A 87 15.48 -25.49 -27.82
N GLN A 88 15.39 -24.75 -26.70
CA GLN A 88 16.46 -23.87 -26.21
C GLN A 88 17.75 -24.65 -25.90
N TYR A 89 17.63 -25.85 -25.34
CA TYR A 89 18.75 -26.70 -24.96
C TYR A 89 19.12 -27.77 -26.00
N ASP A 90 18.43 -27.80 -27.15
CA ASP A 90 18.63 -28.78 -28.23
C ASP A 90 18.52 -30.25 -27.75
N VAL A 91 17.53 -30.53 -26.90
CA VAL A 91 17.26 -31.87 -26.36
C VAL A 91 15.83 -32.32 -26.65
N THR A 92 15.62 -33.63 -26.74
CA THR A 92 14.30 -34.20 -27.06
C THR A 92 13.51 -34.66 -25.83
N ARG A 93 14.15 -34.74 -24.66
CA ARG A 93 13.55 -35.27 -23.43
C ARG A 93 13.80 -34.34 -22.25
N LEU A 94 12.85 -34.31 -21.32
CA LEU A 94 12.95 -33.51 -20.08
C LEU A 94 14.11 -33.97 -19.19
N GLU A 95 14.45 -35.26 -19.20
CA GLU A 95 15.55 -35.79 -18.38
C GLU A 95 16.93 -35.35 -18.87
N ASP A 96 17.03 -34.92 -20.13
CA ASP A 96 18.28 -34.45 -20.73
C ASP A 96 18.50 -32.95 -20.51
N LEU A 97 17.54 -32.24 -19.90
CA LEU A 97 17.68 -30.82 -19.60
C LEU A 97 18.71 -30.58 -18.49
N PRO A 98 19.57 -29.55 -18.62
CA PRO A 98 20.50 -29.17 -17.56
C PRO A 98 19.82 -28.47 -16.38
N VAL A 99 18.51 -28.23 -16.47
CA VAL A 99 17.67 -27.61 -15.45
C VAL A 99 16.47 -28.49 -15.17
N ASN A 100 15.98 -28.46 -13.93
CA ASN A 100 14.78 -29.15 -13.52
C ASN A 100 13.53 -28.39 -14.01
N PHE A 101 12.82 -29.04 -14.92
CA PHE A 101 11.63 -28.49 -15.55
C PHE A 101 10.52 -28.10 -14.54
N ARG A 102 10.34 -28.85 -13.44
CA ARG A 102 9.34 -28.50 -12.42
C ARG A 102 9.68 -27.19 -11.71
N GLY A 103 10.96 -26.94 -11.46
CA GLY A 103 11.42 -25.67 -10.91
C GLY A 103 11.19 -24.50 -11.87
N VAL A 104 11.45 -24.71 -13.17
CA VAL A 104 11.17 -23.70 -14.22
C VAL A 104 9.67 -23.40 -14.30
N VAL A 105 8.82 -24.43 -14.29
CA VAL A 105 7.36 -24.28 -14.24
C VAL A 105 6.93 -23.47 -13.02
N SER A 106 7.46 -23.78 -11.83
CA SER A 106 7.17 -22.99 -10.61
C SER A 106 7.58 -21.52 -10.74
N GLN A 107 8.71 -21.21 -11.38
CA GLN A 107 9.14 -19.82 -11.60
C GLN A 107 8.18 -19.04 -12.49
N VAL A 108 7.70 -19.66 -13.58
CA VAL A 108 6.77 -19.04 -14.52
C VAL A 108 5.40 -18.86 -13.87
N ALA A 109 4.88 -19.92 -13.25
CA ALA A 109 3.59 -19.88 -12.57
C ALA A 109 3.55 -18.82 -11.46
N GLU A 110 4.60 -18.70 -10.65
CA GLU A 110 4.69 -17.67 -9.61
C GLU A 110 4.70 -16.27 -10.21
N ALA A 111 5.41 -16.05 -11.31
CA ALA A 111 5.47 -14.75 -12.00
C ALA A 111 4.09 -14.34 -12.53
N ASP A 112 3.40 -15.24 -13.22
CA ASP A 112 2.08 -14.97 -13.81
C ASP A 112 1.02 -14.67 -12.72
N LEU A 113 1.01 -15.46 -11.64
CA LEU A 113 0.11 -15.22 -10.50
C LEU A 113 0.41 -13.88 -9.82
N THR A 114 1.69 -13.59 -9.61
CA THR A 114 2.15 -12.35 -8.96
C THR A 114 1.77 -11.12 -9.78
N GLU A 115 1.86 -11.19 -11.11
CA GLU A 115 1.45 -10.10 -11.99
C GLU A 115 -0.02 -9.73 -11.80
N VAL A 116 -0.92 -10.72 -11.84
CA VAL A 116 -2.35 -10.50 -11.63
C VAL A 116 -2.62 -9.91 -10.24
N MET A 117 -2.05 -10.50 -9.19
CA MET A 117 -2.24 -10.02 -7.82
C MET A 117 -1.74 -8.58 -7.63
N ASN A 118 -0.58 -8.24 -8.23
CA ASN A 118 0.00 -6.90 -8.15
C ASN A 118 -0.84 -5.87 -8.89
N ARG A 119 -1.42 -6.23 -10.05
CA ARG A 119 -2.35 -5.36 -10.77
C ARG A 119 -3.56 -5.00 -9.90
N HIS A 120 -4.23 -5.98 -9.30
CA HIS A 120 -5.36 -5.74 -8.38
C HIS A 120 -4.95 -4.90 -7.15
N ALA A 121 -3.75 -5.15 -6.61
CA ALA A 121 -3.23 -4.38 -5.49
C ALA A 121 -2.99 -2.91 -5.87
N GLU A 122 -2.38 -2.62 -7.02
CA GLU A 122 -2.13 -1.26 -7.49
C GLU A 122 -3.41 -0.51 -7.83
N GLU A 123 -4.38 -1.16 -8.48
CA GLU A 123 -5.70 -0.57 -8.75
C GLU A 123 -6.38 -0.13 -7.45
N ARG A 124 -6.39 -1.00 -6.43
CA ARG A 124 -6.91 -0.65 -5.10
C ARG A 124 -6.14 0.51 -4.47
N MET A 125 -4.80 0.46 -4.46
CA MET A 125 -3.98 1.51 -3.88
C MET A 125 -4.21 2.87 -4.56
N ALA A 126 -4.43 2.90 -5.87
CA ALA A 126 -4.73 4.11 -6.61
C ALA A 126 -6.08 4.73 -6.18
N LEU A 127 -7.12 3.91 -6.01
CA LEU A 127 -8.43 4.37 -5.52
C LEU A 127 -8.34 4.91 -4.08
N GLU A 128 -7.66 4.18 -3.19
CA GLU A 128 -7.45 4.61 -1.80
C GLU A 128 -6.66 5.92 -1.73
N ALA A 129 -5.62 6.08 -2.57
CA ALA A 129 -4.85 7.32 -2.66
C ALA A 129 -5.71 8.50 -3.16
N GLY A 130 -6.64 8.24 -4.07
CA GLY A 130 -7.65 9.19 -4.51
C GLY A 130 -8.56 9.63 -3.36
N GLN A 131 -9.17 8.67 -2.66
CA GLN A 131 -10.04 8.95 -1.50
C GLN A 131 -9.31 9.73 -0.41
N ALA A 132 -8.07 9.34 -0.09
CA ALA A 132 -7.26 10.04 0.90
C ALA A 132 -6.99 11.50 0.49
N ARG A 133 -6.82 11.78 -0.81
CA ARG A 133 -6.61 13.14 -1.33
C ARG A 133 -7.87 13.99 -1.20
N VAL A 134 -9.04 13.44 -1.50
CA VAL A 134 -10.34 14.10 -1.29
C VAL A 134 -10.56 14.36 0.20
N ALA A 135 -10.37 13.37 1.06
CA ALA A 135 -10.54 13.56 2.50
C ALA A 135 -9.56 14.61 3.06
N ALA A 136 -8.32 14.64 2.58
CA ALA A 136 -7.31 15.62 3.00
C ALA A 136 -7.63 17.06 2.54
N SER A 137 -8.34 17.27 1.42
CA SER A 137 -8.71 18.61 0.97
C SER A 137 -9.68 19.33 1.92
N PHE A 138 -10.43 18.60 2.74
CA PHE A 138 -11.23 19.18 3.81
C PHE A 138 -10.40 19.85 4.92
N GLY A 139 -9.07 19.74 4.87
CA GLY A 139 -8.17 20.58 5.67
C GLY A 139 -8.36 22.09 5.47
N TRP A 140 -8.89 22.51 4.31
CA TRP A 140 -9.29 23.91 4.07
C TRP A 140 -10.49 24.33 4.94
N LEU A 141 -11.39 23.40 5.26
CA LEU A 141 -12.60 23.64 6.05
C LEU A 141 -12.39 23.31 7.54
N SER A 142 -11.42 22.45 7.85
CA SER A 142 -11.09 22.04 9.22
C SER A 142 -9.58 22.08 9.46
N PRO A 143 -9.09 22.95 10.38
CA PRO A 143 -7.69 22.92 10.76
C PRO A 143 -7.32 21.60 11.48
N VAL A 144 -8.29 20.89 12.07
CA VAL A 144 -8.07 19.57 12.69
C VAL A 144 -7.73 18.53 11.62
N ALA A 145 -8.45 18.53 10.49
CA ALA A 145 -8.18 17.64 9.38
C ALA A 145 -6.78 17.91 8.77
N ALA A 146 -6.42 19.18 8.60
CA ALA A 146 -5.09 19.58 8.13
C ALA A 146 -3.97 19.16 9.10
N VAL A 147 -4.14 19.36 10.42
CA VAL A 147 -3.17 18.87 11.42
C VAL A 147 -3.05 17.35 11.37
N ALA A 148 -4.16 16.62 11.28
CA ALA A 148 -4.13 15.16 11.24
C ALA A 148 -3.39 14.63 9.99
N ALA A 149 -3.67 15.20 8.81
CA ALA A 149 -2.98 14.84 7.57
C ALA A 149 -1.49 15.18 7.61
N GLY A 150 -1.15 16.39 8.03
CA GLY A 150 0.25 16.84 8.16
C GLY A 150 1.02 16.02 9.19
N SER A 151 0.42 15.70 10.33
CA SER A 151 1.01 14.86 11.37
C SER A 151 1.37 13.48 10.82
N ARG A 152 0.42 12.79 10.16
CA ARG A 152 0.67 11.47 9.55
C ARG A 152 1.77 11.48 8.50
N ALA A 153 1.77 12.48 7.62
CA ALA A 153 2.82 12.62 6.61
C ALA A 153 4.19 12.85 7.25
N LEU A 154 4.24 13.73 8.27
CA LEU A 154 5.47 14.02 8.99
C LEU A 154 5.91 12.88 9.90
N SER A 155 5.04 12.00 10.41
CA SER A 155 5.41 10.81 11.19
C SER A 155 5.71 9.58 10.32
N GLY A 156 5.42 9.63 9.02
CA GLY A 156 5.54 8.48 8.13
C GLY A 156 4.49 7.40 8.39
N THR A 157 3.34 7.79 8.95
CA THR A 157 2.19 6.89 9.18
C THR A 157 1.03 7.23 8.24
N ASP A 158 1.33 7.92 7.14
CA ASP A 158 0.41 8.21 6.06
C ASP A 158 0.20 7.01 5.13
N LEU A 159 -0.92 7.02 4.40
CA LEU A 159 -1.30 5.96 3.47
C LEU A 159 -0.22 5.70 2.41
N ALA A 160 0.44 6.74 1.90
CA ALA A 160 1.50 6.58 0.90
C ALA A 160 2.74 5.86 1.46
N THR A 161 3.00 5.94 2.77
CA THR A 161 4.07 5.15 3.41
C THR A 161 3.62 3.71 3.59
N HIS A 162 2.36 3.47 3.95
CA HIS A 162 1.79 2.13 4.02
C HIS A 162 1.81 1.41 2.66
N HIS A 163 1.39 2.07 1.58
CA HIS A 163 1.46 1.51 0.22
C HIS A 163 2.89 1.21 -0.21
N ARG A 164 3.86 2.05 0.17
CA ARG A 164 5.28 1.77 -0.12
C ARG A 164 5.75 0.51 0.61
N PHE A 165 5.41 0.37 1.89
CA PHE A 165 5.70 -0.84 2.65
C PHE A 165 5.15 -2.09 1.97
N LEU A 166 3.89 -2.05 1.51
CA LEU A 166 3.27 -3.20 0.84
C LEU A 166 4.01 -3.59 -0.44
N ARG A 167 4.40 -2.61 -1.28
CA ARG A 167 5.20 -2.87 -2.48
C ARG A 167 6.58 -3.44 -2.16
N GLU A 168 7.29 -2.85 -1.20
CA GLU A 168 8.63 -3.31 -0.81
C GLU A 168 8.57 -4.72 -0.20
N ALA A 169 7.56 -5.01 0.62
CA ALA A 169 7.34 -6.34 1.18
C ALA A 169 6.99 -7.38 0.09
N GLU A 170 6.24 -6.96 -0.93
CA GLU A 170 5.90 -7.83 -2.05
C GLU A 170 7.10 -8.16 -2.94
N VAL A 171 8.00 -7.20 -3.18
CA VAL A 171 9.28 -7.46 -3.85
C VAL A 171 10.08 -8.52 -3.08
N VAL A 172 10.18 -8.37 -1.74
CA VAL A 172 10.87 -9.36 -0.90
C VAL A 172 10.19 -10.73 -0.97
N ARG A 173 8.86 -10.79 -0.91
CA ARG A 173 8.10 -12.05 -1.03
C ARG A 173 8.36 -12.72 -2.38
N PHE A 174 8.27 -11.97 -3.47
CA PHE A 174 8.46 -12.48 -4.81
C PHE A 174 9.90 -12.97 -5.03
N ASP A 175 10.90 -12.16 -4.67
CA ASP A 175 12.32 -12.52 -4.79
C ASP A 175 12.66 -13.77 -3.96
N PHE A 176 12.03 -13.92 -2.80
CA PHE A 176 12.18 -15.10 -1.95
C PHE A 176 11.71 -16.36 -2.67
N VAL A 177 10.46 -16.35 -3.17
CA VAL A 177 9.86 -17.50 -3.84
C VAL A 177 10.60 -17.80 -5.14
N GLN A 178 10.95 -16.79 -5.93
CA GLN A 178 11.74 -16.97 -7.15
C GLN A 178 13.15 -17.51 -6.86
N GLY A 179 13.77 -17.10 -5.76
CA GLY A 179 15.03 -17.64 -5.27
C GLY A 179 14.93 -19.14 -4.97
N LEU A 180 13.90 -19.56 -4.24
CA LEU A 180 13.63 -20.97 -3.96
C LEU A 180 13.34 -21.76 -5.23
N ASN A 181 12.52 -21.21 -6.14
CA ASN A 181 12.20 -21.85 -7.41
C ASN A 181 13.43 -21.98 -8.32
N ARG A 182 14.37 -21.02 -8.26
CA ARG A 182 15.67 -21.11 -8.96
C ARG A 182 16.55 -22.21 -8.38
N VAL A 183 16.65 -22.28 -7.06
CA VAL A 183 17.37 -23.36 -6.38
C VAL A 183 16.77 -24.73 -6.73
N HIS A 184 15.43 -24.83 -6.82
CA HIS A 184 14.75 -26.03 -7.31
C HIS A 184 15.10 -26.33 -8.78
N ALA A 185 15.09 -25.33 -9.66
CA ALA A 185 15.42 -25.51 -11.07
C ALA A 185 16.89 -25.91 -11.31
N GLU A 186 17.84 -25.35 -10.54
CA GLU A 186 19.28 -25.47 -10.85
C GLU A 186 19.99 -26.54 -10.01
N GLN A 187 19.56 -26.79 -8.77
CA GLN A 187 20.28 -27.64 -7.82
C GLN A 187 19.61 -28.98 -7.53
N LEU A 188 18.34 -29.17 -7.92
CA LEU A 188 17.63 -30.43 -7.71
C LEU A 188 17.52 -31.20 -9.04
N PRO A 189 18.25 -32.32 -9.22
CA PRO A 189 18.15 -33.11 -10.45
C PRO A 189 16.70 -33.53 -10.75
N TYR A 190 16.27 -33.36 -12.00
CA TYR A 190 14.91 -33.68 -12.42
C TYR A 190 14.53 -35.16 -12.14
N SER A 191 15.47 -36.08 -12.35
CA SER A 191 15.25 -37.51 -12.10
C SER A 191 15.03 -37.84 -10.62
N ASP A 192 15.70 -37.15 -9.70
CA ASP A 192 15.46 -37.35 -8.26
C ASP A 192 14.15 -36.70 -7.83
N ASP A 193 13.84 -35.54 -8.40
CA ASP A 193 12.60 -34.81 -8.14
C ASP A 193 11.35 -35.65 -8.46
N ILE A 194 11.24 -36.19 -9.66
CA ILE A 194 10.05 -36.97 -10.06
C ILE A 194 9.91 -38.27 -9.26
N ASN A 195 11.03 -38.78 -8.72
CA ASN A 195 11.10 -40.02 -7.94
C ASN A 195 11.11 -39.79 -6.43
N ARG A 196 10.88 -38.55 -5.96
CA ARG A 196 11.04 -38.13 -4.55
C ARG A 196 10.24 -38.93 -3.51
N ASN A 197 9.17 -39.59 -3.93
CA ASN A 197 8.22 -40.30 -3.05
C ASN A 197 8.33 -41.83 -3.13
N ILE A 198 9.34 -42.38 -3.83
CA ILE A 198 9.47 -43.83 -4.02
C ILE A 198 9.93 -44.54 -2.73
N ASP A 199 10.88 -43.96 -2.01
CA ASP A 199 11.40 -44.50 -0.76
C ASP A 199 12.00 -43.39 0.13
N ALA A 200 12.42 -43.77 1.34
CA ALA A 200 13.00 -42.85 2.31
C ALA A 200 14.36 -42.27 1.88
N GLU A 201 15.13 -42.98 1.04
CA GLU A 201 16.39 -42.49 0.52
C GLU A 201 16.17 -41.43 -0.57
N ALA A 202 15.18 -41.64 -1.46
CA ALA A 202 14.74 -40.67 -2.45
C ALA A 202 14.26 -39.37 -1.80
N ALA A 203 13.47 -39.48 -0.72
CA ALA A 203 13.04 -38.33 0.06
C ALA A 203 14.23 -37.55 0.67
N ASN A 204 15.30 -38.25 1.08
CA ASN A 204 16.51 -37.61 1.56
C ASN A 204 17.34 -36.98 0.43
N ARG A 205 17.40 -37.57 -0.77
CA ARG A 205 18.13 -37.01 -1.92
C ARG A 205 17.58 -35.67 -2.39
N VAL A 206 16.26 -35.47 -2.31
CA VAL A 206 15.62 -34.20 -2.69
C VAL A 206 15.59 -33.16 -1.58
N ARG A 207 16.09 -33.50 -0.39
CA ARG A 207 16.08 -32.59 0.76
C ARG A 207 17.19 -31.56 0.60
N MET A 208 16.78 -30.31 0.42
CA MET A 208 17.72 -29.20 0.29
C MET A 208 18.28 -28.78 1.66
N SER A 209 19.52 -28.28 1.67
CA SER A 209 20.16 -27.79 2.89
C SER A 209 19.42 -26.58 3.46
N ALA A 210 19.53 -26.37 4.77
CA ALA A 210 18.97 -25.18 5.42
C ALA A 210 19.61 -23.87 4.91
N GLU A 211 20.81 -23.94 4.34
CA GLU A 211 21.54 -22.79 3.80
C GLU A 211 20.82 -22.15 2.60
N ASN A 212 20.09 -22.96 1.83
CA ASN A 212 19.25 -22.50 0.73
C ASN A 212 18.02 -21.69 1.18
N TRP A 213 17.81 -21.49 2.49
CA TRP A 213 16.79 -20.58 3.02
C TRP A 213 17.35 -19.18 3.33
N ASN A 214 18.67 -19.00 3.32
CA ASN A 214 19.34 -17.70 3.46
C ASN A 214 19.40 -16.94 2.12
N VAL A 215 18.32 -16.98 1.34
CA VAL A 215 18.31 -16.42 -0.03
C VAL A 215 18.16 -14.90 -0.02
N LEU A 216 17.67 -14.32 1.08
CA LEU A 216 17.43 -12.89 1.21
C LEU A 216 18.01 -12.32 2.51
N ASP A 217 18.49 -11.08 2.41
CA ASP A 217 18.80 -10.26 3.58
C ASP A 217 17.54 -9.98 4.41
N ALA A 218 17.74 -9.75 5.72
CA ALA A 218 16.64 -9.40 6.61
C ALA A 218 15.94 -8.12 6.12
N PHE A 219 14.64 -8.24 5.79
CA PHE A 219 13.84 -7.09 5.38
C PHE A 219 13.72 -6.07 6.52
N SER A 220 14.10 -4.83 6.24
CA SER A 220 13.99 -3.71 7.17
C SER A 220 13.36 -2.51 6.48
N PHE A 221 12.09 -2.24 6.81
CA PHE A 221 11.40 -1.10 6.22
C PHE A 221 11.93 0.23 6.78
N GLN A 222 12.54 1.03 5.91
CA GLN A 222 13.07 2.33 6.29
C GLN A 222 12.01 3.43 6.14
N PRO A 223 11.91 4.37 7.09
CA PRO A 223 11.08 5.55 6.92
C PRO A 223 11.45 6.32 5.66
N ALA A 224 10.48 6.99 5.04
CA ALA A 224 10.78 7.81 3.87
C ALA A 224 11.79 8.92 4.26
N ALA A 225 12.67 9.27 3.32
CA ALA A 225 13.59 10.38 3.52
C ALA A 225 12.85 11.64 3.97
N THR A 226 13.48 12.42 4.85
CA THR A 226 12.87 13.63 5.44
C THR A 226 12.29 14.57 4.39
N GLY A 227 12.99 14.75 3.26
CA GLY A 227 12.51 15.57 2.14
C GLY A 227 11.18 15.07 1.54
N ALA A 228 11.01 13.76 1.39
CA ALA A 228 9.77 13.16 0.88
C ALA A 228 8.60 13.31 1.89
N ARG A 229 8.87 13.22 3.19
CA ARG A 229 7.86 13.46 4.23
C ARG A 229 7.44 14.93 4.26
N LEU A 230 8.41 15.84 4.10
CA LEU A 230 8.17 17.27 4.09
C LEU A 230 7.38 17.71 2.85
N SER A 231 7.69 17.15 1.68
CA SER A 231 6.94 17.44 0.45
C SER A 231 5.49 16.97 0.55
N ARG A 232 5.23 15.76 1.08
CA ARG A 232 3.88 15.25 1.34
C ARG A 232 3.12 16.08 2.38
N ALA A 233 3.81 16.60 3.39
CA ALA A 233 3.22 17.48 4.39
C ALA A 233 2.97 18.92 3.88
N GLY A 234 3.49 19.29 2.71
CA GLY A 234 3.42 20.65 2.17
C GLY A 234 2.00 21.21 2.07
N THR A 235 1.08 20.44 1.49
CA THR A 235 -0.33 20.87 1.33
C THR A 235 -1.04 21.05 2.69
N PRO A 236 -1.01 20.07 3.62
CA PRO A 236 -1.54 20.28 4.97
C PRO A 236 -0.90 21.48 5.70
N VAL A 237 0.40 21.67 5.57
CA VAL A 237 1.11 22.81 6.19
C VAL A 237 0.63 24.13 5.59
N ALA A 238 0.46 24.23 4.27
CA ALA A 238 -0.09 25.41 3.62
C ALA A 238 -1.52 25.73 4.09
N MET A 239 -2.37 24.73 4.25
CA MET A 239 -3.72 24.90 4.83
C MET A 239 -3.65 25.48 6.24
N LEU A 240 -2.73 24.99 7.08
CA LEU A 240 -2.55 25.52 8.44
C LEU A 240 -2.03 26.96 8.46
N PHE A 241 -1.13 27.31 7.54
CA PHE A 241 -0.71 28.70 7.36
C PHE A 241 -1.86 29.61 6.92
N ALA A 242 -2.69 29.16 5.98
CA ALA A 242 -3.88 29.91 5.55
C ALA A 242 -4.86 30.14 6.71
N TRP A 243 -5.11 29.12 7.52
CA TRP A 243 -5.91 29.26 8.76
C TRP A 243 -5.29 30.25 9.73
N LEU A 244 -3.97 30.18 9.94
CA LEU A 244 -3.28 31.12 10.83
C LEU A 244 -3.44 32.57 10.33
N LEU A 245 -3.20 32.82 9.04
CA LEU A 245 -3.35 34.15 8.44
C LEU A 245 -4.79 34.67 8.53
N MET A 246 -5.78 33.82 8.22
CA MET A 246 -7.20 34.16 8.34
C MET A 246 -7.55 34.57 9.77
N LEU A 247 -7.17 33.77 10.76
CA LEU A 247 -7.44 34.08 12.17
C LEU A 247 -6.72 35.36 12.59
N THR A 248 -5.44 35.54 12.25
CA THR A 248 -4.71 36.77 12.56
C THR A 248 -5.37 38.00 11.94
N ALA A 249 -5.81 37.94 10.68
CA ALA A 249 -6.49 39.05 10.02
C ALA A 249 -7.82 39.41 10.71
N ILE A 250 -8.65 38.41 11.02
CA ILE A 250 -9.89 38.62 11.79
C ILE A 250 -9.56 39.23 13.16
N GLY A 251 -8.45 38.81 13.78
CA GLY A 251 -8.03 39.24 15.12
C GLY A 251 -7.66 40.72 15.15
N ILE A 252 -6.91 41.16 14.13
CA ILE A 252 -6.54 42.57 13.97
C ILE A 252 -7.78 43.42 13.72
N VAL A 253 -8.72 42.97 12.89
CA VAL A 253 -9.98 43.71 12.63
C VAL A 253 -10.83 43.82 13.89
N ALA A 254 -10.95 42.73 14.66
CA ALA A 254 -11.66 42.71 15.93
C ALA A 254 -11.02 43.70 16.92
N ALA A 255 -9.70 43.65 17.10
CA ALA A 255 -8.97 44.53 18.01
C ALA A 255 -9.14 46.02 17.68
N ARG A 256 -9.11 46.38 16.38
CA ARG A 256 -9.33 47.77 15.93
C ARG A 256 -10.74 48.29 16.25
N ARG A 257 -11.75 47.43 16.28
CA ARG A 257 -13.13 47.82 16.67
C ARG A 257 -13.29 48.01 18.19
N MET A 258 -12.33 47.57 18.99
CA MET A 258 -12.34 47.68 20.45
C MET A 258 -11.48 48.83 20.96
N GLN A 259 -10.72 49.51 20.09
CA GLN A 259 -10.05 50.75 20.44
C GLN A 259 -11.11 51.86 20.57
N PRO A 260 -11.18 52.58 21.71
CA PRO A 260 -12.19 53.59 21.99
C PRO A 260 -12.08 54.84 21.10
#